data_AF-A0A661VXC4-F1
#
_entry.id   AF-A0A661VXC4-F1
#
_cell.length_a   1.000
_cell.length_b   1.000
_cell.length_c   1.000
_cell.angle_alpha   90.00
_cell.angle_beta   90.00
_cell.angle_gamma   90.00
#
_symmetry.space_group_name_H-M   'P 1'
#
loop_
_entity.id
_entity.type
_entity.pdbx_description
1 polymer ?
#
loop_
_entity_poly.entity_id
_entity_poly.type
_entity_poly.pdbx_seq_one_letter_code
_entity_poly.pdbx_strand_id
1 'polypeptide(L)' 'AILMSVELMLNAANVNLVAFWRYLEPGTATGRAFALFVYAIAAAETIVGLALIIALWRTHGTVAPEDADLLKG' A
#
# COMPACT_ATOMS: atom_id res chain seq x y z
N ALA A 1 10.32 -1.42 -7.19
CA ALA A 1 9.54 -2.68 -7.10
C ALA A 1 8.72 -2.74 -5.81
N ILE A 2 9.32 -2.48 -4.64
CA ILE A 2 8.70 -2.65 -3.32
C ILE A 2 7.33 -1.95 -3.18
N LEU A 3 7.24 -0.63 -3.43
CA LEU A 3 5.98 0.11 -3.27
C LEU A 3 4.84 -0.48 -4.16
N MET A 4 5.17 -0.81 -5.40
CA MET A 4 4.22 -1.44 -6.33
C MET A 4 3.79 -2.84 -5.88
N SER A 5 4.69 -3.61 -5.26
CA SER A 5 4.34 -4.91 -4.67
C SER A 5 3.36 -4.74 -3.51
N VAL A 6 3.52 -3.71 -2.67
CA VAL A 6 2.58 -3.41 -1.58
C VAL A 6 1.20 -3.03 -2.13
N GLU A 7 1.15 -2.18 -3.15
CA GLU A 7 -0.12 -1.81 -3.82
C GLU A 7 -0.84 -3.03 -4.41
N LEU A 8 -0.10 -3.99 -4.99
CA LEU A 8 -0.67 -5.24 -5.48
C LEU A 8 -1.22 -6.11 -4.33
N MET A 9 -0.53 -6.18 -3.20
CA MET A 9 -1.00 -6.91 -2.02
C MET A 9 -2.28 -6.29 -1.45
N LEU A 10 -2.36 -4.96 -1.37
CA LEU A 10 -3.57 -4.25 -0.92
C LEU A 10 -4.74 -4.45 -1.88
N ASN A 11 -4.50 -4.43 -3.19
CA ASN A 11 -5.54 -4.76 -4.17
C ASN A 11 -6.02 -6.21 -4.05
N ALA A 12 -5.13 -7.17 -3.82
CA ALA A 12 -5.51 -8.56 -3.57
C ALA A 12 -6.39 -8.70 -2.31
N ALA A 13 -6.06 -7.99 -1.23
CA ALA A 13 -6.88 -7.94 -0.03
C ALA A 13 -8.28 -7.36 -0.31
N ASN A 14 -8.37 -6.29 -1.12
CA ASN A 14 -9.64 -5.70 -1.54
C ASN A 14 -10.51 -6.66 -2.36
N VAL A 15 -9.91 -7.42 -3.28
CA VAL A 15 -10.63 -8.43 -4.06
C VAL A 15 -11.22 -9.49 -3.13
N ASN A 16 -10.44 -10.00 -2.17
CA ASN A 16 -10.93 -10.98 -1.20
C ASN A 16 -12.07 -10.43 -0.34
N LEU A 17 -11.94 -9.19 0.13
CA LEU A 17 -12.98 -8.55 0.93
C LEU A 17 -14.30 -8.40 0.17
N VAL A 18 -14.25 -7.96 -1.10
CA VAL A 18 -15.44 -7.84 -1.94
C VAL A 18 -16.01 -9.21 -2.29
N ALA A 19 -15.17 -10.23 -2.46
CA ALA A 19 -15.61 -11.61 -2.67
C ALA A 19 -16.35 -12.13 -1.42
N PHE A 20 -15.78 -11.98 -0.22
CA PHE A 20 -16.44 -12.38 1.03
C PHE A 20 -17.77 -11.66 1.21
N TRP A 21 -17.80 -10.35 0.96
CA TRP A 21 -19.04 -9.59 0.96
C TRP A 21 -20.09 -10.18 0.02
N ARG A 22 -19.70 -10.53 -1.21
CA ARG A 22 -20.61 -11.06 -2.23
C ARG A 22 -21.20 -12.43 -1.86
N TYR A 23 -20.41 -13.29 -1.20
CA TYR A 23 -20.78 -14.68 -0.92
C TYR A 23 -21.35 -14.90 0.50
N LEU A 24 -20.99 -14.09 1.50
CA LEU A 24 -21.45 -14.25 2.88
C LEU A 24 -22.60 -13.30 3.22
N GLU A 25 -22.50 -12.01 2.89
CA GLU A 25 -23.48 -10.99 3.30
C GLU A 25 -23.80 -9.96 2.19
N PRO A 26 -24.40 -10.37 1.07
CA PRO A 26 -24.65 -9.48 -0.08
C PRO A 26 -25.69 -8.38 0.19
N GLY A 27 -26.43 -8.44 1.31
CA GLY A 27 -27.45 -7.46 1.68
C GLY A 27 -26.93 -6.26 2.48
N THR A 28 -25.72 -6.34 3.04
CA THR A 28 -25.11 -5.24 3.81
C THR A 28 -24.20 -4.41 2.90
N ALA A 29 -23.84 -3.18 3.27
CA ALA A 29 -22.86 -2.39 2.51
C ALA A 29 -21.44 -2.47 3.09
N THR A 30 -21.27 -3.16 4.22
CA THR A 30 -20.07 -3.09 5.07
C THR A 30 -18.79 -3.49 4.33
N GLY A 31 -18.81 -4.60 3.59
CA GLY A 31 -17.62 -5.06 2.87
C GLY A 31 -17.20 -4.16 1.71
N ARG A 32 -18.17 -3.53 1.02
CA ARG A 32 -17.88 -2.53 -0.02
C ARG A 32 -17.37 -1.22 0.58
N ALA A 33 -17.95 -0.77 1.69
CA ALA A 33 -17.52 0.43 2.39
C ALA A 33 -16.09 0.27 2.95
N PHE A 34 -15.76 -0.90 3.49
CA PHE A 34 -14.40 -1.18 3.98
C PHE A 34 -13.38 -1.25 2.83
N ALA A 35 -13.73 -1.80 1.66
CA ALA A 35 -12.86 -1.76 0.47
C ALA A 35 -12.51 -0.32 0.04
N LEU A 36 -13.48 0.60 0.09
CA LEU A 36 -13.24 2.02 -0.18
C LEU A 36 -12.30 2.65 0.85
N PHE A 37 -12.40 2.25 2.11
CA PHE A 37 -11.49 2.72 3.14
C PHE A 37 -10.04 2.24 2.90
N VAL A 38 -9.85 1.00 2.45
CA VAL A 38 -8.53 0.49 2.08
C VAL A 38 -7.93 1.29 0.91
N TYR A 39 -8.73 1.70 -0.09
CA TYR A 39 -8.24 2.59 -1.15
C TYR A 39 -7.81 3.97 -0.62
N ALA A 40 -8.50 4.51 0.37
CA ALA A 40 -8.09 5.76 1.01
C ALA A 40 -6.73 5.62 1.73
N ILE A 41 -6.51 4.48 2.41
CA ILE A 41 -5.22 4.17 3.04
C ILE A 41 -4.13 4.00 1.98
N ALA A 42 -4.39 3.24 0.90
CA ALA A 42 -3.43 3.03 -0.17
C ALA A 42 -2.99 4.36 -0.81
N ALA A 43 -3.94 5.28 -1.04
CA ALA A 43 -3.62 6.63 -1.53
C ALA A 43 -2.72 7.41 -0.57
N ALA A 44 -3.01 7.35 0.74
CA ALA A 44 -2.19 8.02 1.75
C ALA A 44 -0.79 7.38 1.86
N GLU A 45 -0.69 6.06 1.83
CA GLU A 45 0.57 5.33 1.86
C GLU A 45 1.43 5.65 0.64
N THR A 46 0.87 5.65 -0.57
CA THR A 46 1.60 6.01 -1.80
C THR A 46 2.22 7.41 -1.68
N ILE A 47 1.50 8.39 -1.13
CA ILE A 47 2.04 9.75 -0.93
C ILE A 47 3.24 9.72 0.02
N VAL A 48 3.11 9.05 1.16
CA VAL A 48 4.18 8.94 2.17
C VAL A 48 5.39 8.17 1.60
N GLY A 49 5.15 7.05 0.92
CA GLY A 49 6.18 6.23 0.30
C GLY A 49 6.95 6.98 -0.78
N LEU A 50 6.27 7.74 -1.64
CA LEU A 50 6.93 8.59 -2.63
C LEU A 50 7.73 9.72 -1.98
N ALA A 51 7.19 10.37 -0.95
CA ALA A 51 7.92 11.39 -0.20
C ALA A 51 9.22 10.84 0.41
N LEU A 52 9.18 9.61 0.94
CA LEU A 52 10.35 8.92 1.46
C LEU A 52 11.38 8.61 0.35
N ILE A 53 10.94 8.10 -0.81
CA ILE A 53 11.82 7.82 -1.95
C ILE A 53 12.53 9.09 -2.41
N ILE A 54 11.83 10.22 -2.48
CA ILE A 54 12.42 11.51 -2.83
C ILE A 54 13.43 11.97 -1.77
N ALA A 55 13.12 11.79 -0.49
CA ALA A 55 14.03 12.14 0.60
C ALA A 55 15.31 11.29 0.58
N LEU A 56 15.20 9.99 0.28
CA LEU A 56 16.34 9.09 0.10
C LEU A 56 17.18 9.51 -1.10
N TRP A 57 16.56 9.78 -2.25
CA TRP A 57 17.29 10.23 -3.43
C TRP A 57 18.04 11.53 -3.18
N ARG A 58 17.45 12.49 -2.45
CA ARG A 58 18.09 13.77 -2.12
C ARG A 58 19.32 13.62 -1.21
N THR A 59 19.38 12.57 -0.40
CA THR A 59 20.46 12.36 0.58
C THR A 59 21.52 11.37 0.08
N HIS A 60 21.14 10.33 -0.65
CA HIS A 60 22.04 9.24 -1.09
C HIS A 60 22.28 9.22 -2.61
N GLY A 61 21.52 9.99 -3.40
CA GLY A 61 21.64 10.01 -4.88
C GLY A 61 21.11 8.76 -5.59
N THR A 62 20.56 7.81 -4.82
CA THR A 62 20.08 6.50 -5.27
C THR A 62 18.74 6.18 -4.59
N VAL A 63 17.98 5.26 -5.19
CA VAL A 63 16.73 4.72 -4.64
C VAL A 63 16.85 3.22 -4.32
N ALA A 64 18.05 2.67 -4.42
CA ALA A 64 18.34 1.30 -4.07
C ALA A 64 18.20 1.11 -2.55
N PRO A 65 17.35 0.18 -2.07
CA PRO A 65 17.15 -0.04 -0.64
C PRO A 65 18.41 -0.50 0.09
N GLU A 66 19.32 -1.16 -0.63
CA GLU A 66 20.55 -1.74 -0.08
C GLU A 66 21.54 -0.66 0.39
N ASP A 67 21.47 0.53 -0.23
CA ASP A 67 22.31 1.70 0.05
C ASP A 67 21.81 2.51 1.26
N ALA A 68 20.63 2.20 1.80
CA ALA A 68 20.07 2.86 2.98
C ALA A 68 20.59 2.21 4.27
N ASP A 69 21.91 2.23 4.49
CA ASP A 69 22.57 1.42 5.50
C ASP A 69 23.33 2.18 6.60
N LEU A 70 23.06 3.47 6.73
CA LEU A 70 23.59 4.38 7.75
C LEU A 70 23.50 3.87 9.21
N LEU A 71 22.61 2.91 9.49
CA LEU A 71 22.40 2.34 10.82
C LEU A 71 23.03 0.95 11.01
N LYS A 72 23.86 0.48 10.06
CA LYS A 72 24.67 -0.73 10.26
C LYS A 72 25.84 -0.40 11.20
N GLY A 73 25.95 -1.16 12.30
CA GLY A 73 27.09 -1.18 13.23
C GLY A 73 27.87 -2.46 13.13
#